data_AF-A0A7C4MT62-F1
#
_entry.id   AF-A0A7C4MT62-F1
#
_cell.length_a   1.000
_cell.length_b   1.000
_cell.length_c   1.000
_cell.angle_alpha   90.00
_cell.angle_beta   90.00
_cell.angle_gamma   90.00
#
_symmetry.space_group_name_H-M   'P 1'
#
loop_
_entity.id
_entity.type
_entity.pdbx_description
1 polymer ?
#
loop_
_entity_poly.entity_id
_entity_poly.type
_entity_poly.pdbx_seq_one_letter_code
_entity_poly.pdbx_strand_id
1 'polypeptide(L)'
;MSLRINTNTTALNALRNLQSTTNAVATSIERLSSGLRINRAADDPAGLIISENLRAQIDGMNQAVANSQDAMNLIKTAEGALNEINMLLRSIRTLAVHAANTGVNDSGAVRADQSQIDSAIASIDRIATQTQFGTKHLLDGTSGITSSVIDTKRLAGIYIGGTFDAAQTATSDVTITVSANHTATRARFIGERTFAGVNAVMGTGNGTLVINGQTVKVDVSDTVQSVINKINALSAAMAAGKGREELGRMLDYLGKYAIEHFTKEEAAMTRYRCPAAEANKQAHQQFVARFKELRAKFSAQGAQASMAIDIYNELSNWLIKHIRGIDVQLAKVVGAQTVGASH
;
A
#
# COMPACT_ATOMS: atom_id res chain seq x y z
N MET A 1 -91.11 -13.71 65.52
CA MET A 1 -90.87 -14.25 64.17
C MET A 1 -92.18 -14.16 63.39
N SER A 2 -92.26 -13.33 62.34
CA SER A 2 -93.46 -13.27 61.51
C SER A 2 -93.40 -14.34 60.41
N LEU A 3 -94.19 -15.41 60.53
CA LEU A 3 -94.43 -16.32 59.41
C LEU A 3 -95.33 -15.62 58.39
N ARG A 4 -94.79 -15.31 57.20
CA ARG A 4 -95.54 -14.86 56.03
C ARG A 4 -95.65 -16.05 55.06
N ILE A 5 -96.87 -16.38 54.63
CA ILE A 5 -97.17 -17.60 53.85
C ILE A 5 -96.93 -17.38 52.34
N ASN A 6 -97.15 -16.17 51.81
CA ASN A 6 -97.01 -15.87 50.38
C ASN A 6 -95.58 -15.61 49.90
N THR A 7 -94.63 -15.36 50.80
CA THR A 7 -93.24 -15.03 50.41
C THR A 7 -92.28 -15.89 51.22
N ASN A 8 -91.76 -16.94 50.60
CA ASN A 8 -90.81 -17.84 51.23
C ASN A 8 -89.40 -17.25 51.16
N THR A 9 -89.02 -16.49 52.19
CA THR A 9 -87.71 -15.84 52.29
C THR A 9 -86.55 -16.84 52.37
N THR A 10 -86.79 -18.04 52.94
CA THR A 10 -85.79 -19.11 53.01
C THR A 10 -85.48 -19.68 51.63
N ALA A 11 -86.50 -19.90 50.80
CA ALA A 11 -86.34 -20.32 49.41
C ALA A 11 -85.64 -19.24 48.57
N LEU A 12 -85.96 -17.95 48.75
CA LEU A 12 -85.28 -16.84 48.07
C LEU A 12 -83.80 -16.71 48.46
N ASN A 13 -83.45 -16.98 49.73
CA ASN A 13 -82.05 -17.03 50.17
C ASN A 13 -81.33 -18.25 49.58
N ALA A 14 -81.96 -19.42 49.55
CA ALA A 14 -81.41 -20.62 48.91
C ALA A 14 -81.16 -20.39 47.41
N LEU A 15 -82.08 -19.73 46.70
CA LEU A 15 -81.93 -19.36 45.30
C LEU A 15 -80.75 -18.40 45.07
N ARG A 16 -80.58 -17.37 45.91
CA ARG A 16 -79.43 -16.44 45.82
C ARG A 16 -78.09 -17.17 46.04
N ASN A 17 -78.03 -18.08 47.01
CA ASN A 17 -76.83 -18.89 47.24
C ASN A 17 -76.55 -19.83 46.07
N LEU A 18 -77.58 -20.48 45.50
CA LEU A 18 -77.43 -21.31 44.31
C LEU A 18 -76.89 -20.49 43.13
N GLN A 19 -77.45 -19.31 42.86
CA GLN A 19 -76.97 -18.43 41.80
C GLN A 19 -75.50 -18.03 42.00
N SER A 20 -75.10 -17.71 43.24
CA SER A 20 -73.69 -17.43 43.55
C SER A 20 -72.78 -18.63 43.26
N THR A 21 -73.20 -19.83 43.65
CA THR A 21 -72.45 -21.07 43.38
C THR A 21 -72.38 -21.37 41.89
N THR A 22 -73.48 -21.22 41.14
CA THR A 22 -73.51 -21.40 39.69
C THR A 22 -72.53 -20.46 38.99
N ASN A 23 -72.48 -19.20 39.39
CA ASN A 23 -71.53 -18.22 38.84
C ASN A 23 -70.06 -18.58 39.16
N ALA A 24 -69.79 -19.06 40.38
CA ALA A 24 -68.46 -19.49 40.78
C ALA A 24 -67.98 -20.73 40.00
N VAL A 25 -68.88 -21.70 39.77
CA VAL A 25 -68.61 -22.89 38.94
C VAL A 25 -68.37 -22.48 37.49
N ALA A 26 -69.19 -21.60 36.92
CA ALA A 26 -69.00 -21.10 35.56
C ALA A 26 -67.62 -20.43 35.38
N THR A 27 -67.19 -19.61 36.34
CA THR A 27 -65.87 -18.97 36.35
C THR A 27 -64.73 -20.01 36.45
N SER A 28 -64.93 -21.04 37.27
CA SER A 28 -63.94 -22.13 37.42
C SER A 28 -63.80 -22.95 36.14
N ILE A 29 -64.90 -23.23 35.45
CA ILE A 29 -64.91 -23.90 34.14
C ILE A 29 -64.19 -23.05 33.09
N GLU A 30 -64.42 -21.73 33.07
CA GLU A 30 -63.73 -20.82 32.16
C GLU A 30 -62.21 -20.80 32.38
N ARG A 31 -61.77 -20.74 33.63
CA ARG A 31 -60.34 -20.82 33.99
C ARG A 31 -59.72 -22.17 33.64
N LEU A 32 -60.45 -23.27 33.86
CA LEU A 32 -60.03 -24.61 33.44
C LEU A 32 -59.90 -24.72 31.92
N SER A 33 -60.86 -24.17 31.17
CA SER A 33 -60.87 -24.24 29.70
C SER A 33 -59.80 -23.37 29.05
N SER A 34 -59.43 -22.25 29.68
CA SER A 34 -58.40 -21.31 29.19
C SER A 34 -57.00 -21.65 29.70
N GLY A 35 -56.90 -22.34 30.85
CA GLY A 35 -55.65 -22.53 31.57
C GLY A 35 -55.11 -21.26 32.24
N LEU A 36 -55.84 -20.14 32.20
CA LEU A 36 -55.41 -18.85 32.73
C LEU A 36 -56.20 -18.49 33.99
N ARG A 37 -55.50 -17.96 35.00
CA ARG A 37 -56.13 -17.46 36.23
C ARG A 37 -56.95 -16.18 36.00
N ILE A 38 -56.49 -15.32 35.09
CA ILE A 38 -57.12 -14.03 34.75
C ILE A 38 -57.55 -14.11 33.29
N ASN A 39 -58.86 -14.13 33.02
CA ASN A 39 -59.39 -14.14 31.66
C ASN A 39 -60.03 -12.82 31.27
N ARG A 40 -60.54 -12.07 32.24
CA ARG A 40 -61.26 -10.82 32.02
C ARG A 40 -60.67 -9.71 32.87
N ALA A 41 -60.79 -8.47 32.42
CA ALA A 41 -60.38 -7.30 33.19
C ALA A 41 -61.13 -7.19 34.54
N ALA A 42 -62.33 -7.78 34.65
CA ALA A 42 -63.10 -7.83 35.89
C ALA A 42 -62.52 -8.76 36.97
N ASP A 43 -61.69 -9.75 36.59
CA ASP A 43 -61.13 -10.72 37.54
C ASP A 43 -59.97 -10.12 38.34
N ASP A 44 -59.09 -9.36 37.67
CA ASP A 44 -57.92 -8.68 38.23
C ASP A 44 -57.40 -7.64 37.21
N PRO A 45 -57.87 -6.37 37.26
CA PRO A 45 -57.49 -5.37 36.27
C PRO A 45 -55.99 -5.08 36.26
N ALA A 46 -55.36 -5.02 37.43
CA ALA A 46 -53.93 -4.75 37.56
C ALA A 46 -53.10 -5.94 37.08
N GLY A 47 -53.47 -7.16 37.46
CA GLY A 47 -52.82 -8.39 37.00
C GLY A 47 -52.95 -8.60 35.49
N LEU A 48 -54.11 -8.25 34.90
CA LEU A 48 -54.28 -8.29 33.44
C LEU A 48 -53.35 -7.30 32.73
N ILE A 49 -53.26 -6.06 33.20
CA ILE A 49 -52.37 -5.05 32.61
C ILE A 49 -50.91 -5.49 32.66
N ILE A 50 -50.45 -6.05 33.78
CA ILE A 50 -49.08 -6.57 33.90
C ILE A 50 -48.87 -7.74 32.93
N SER A 51 -49.82 -8.67 32.86
CA SER A 51 -49.76 -9.82 31.96
C SER A 51 -49.67 -9.40 30.49
N GLU A 52 -50.48 -8.43 30.07
CA GLU A 52 -50.45 -7.93 28.69
C GLU A 52 -49.16 -7.14 28.37
N ASN A 53 -48.62 -6.38 29.33
CA ASN A 53 -47.30 -5.76 29.18
C ASN A 53 -46.17 -6.79 29.04
N LEU A 54 -46.22 -7.89 29.81
CA LEU A 54 -45.26 -8.98 29.69
C LEU A 54 -45.43 -9.71 28.35
N ARG A 55 -46.66 -9.91 27.88
CA ARG A 55 -46.95 -10.50 26.56
C ARG A 55 -46.35 -9.65 25.44
N ALA A 56 -46.60 -8.34 25.47
CA ALA A 56 -46.02 -7.40 24.50
C ALA A 56 -44.48 -7.40 24.55
N GLN A 57 -43.87 -7.50 25.74
CA GLN A 57 -42.43 -7.65 25.88
C GLN A 57 -41.92 -8.96 25.29
N ILE A 58 -42.58 -10.08 25.56
CA ILE A 58 -42.23 -11.40 24.99
C ILE A 58 -42.30 -11.35 23.46
N ASP A 59 -43.35 -10.78 22.90
CA ASP A 59 -43.50 -10.63 21.45
C ASP A 59 -42.41 -9.72 20.87
N GLY A 60 -42.09 -8.63 21.55
CA GLY A 60 -40.97 -7.75 21.20
C GLY A 60 -39.61 -8.47 21.25
N MET A 61 -39.37 -9.29 22.28
CA MET A 61 -38.16 -10.09 22.41
C MET A 61 -38.07 -11.17 21.32
N ASN A 62 -39.17 -11.84 21.00
CA ASN A 62 -39.21 -12.83 19.92
C ASN A 62 -38.85 -12.19 18.57
N GLN A 63 -39.38 -10.99 18.29
CA GLN A 63 -39.01 -10.25 17.09
C GLN A 63 -37.53 -9.80 17.12
N ALA A 64 -37.02 -9.38 18.28
CA ALA A 64 -35.60 -9.00 18.42
C ALA A 64 -34.66 -10.20 18.19
N VAL A 65 -35.06 -11.40 18.64
CA VAL A 65 -34.32 -12.65 18.36
C VAL A 65 -34.33 -12.95 16.86
N ALA A 66 -35.48 -12.86 16.20
CA ALA A 66 -35.56 -13.04 14.74
C ALA A 66 -34.68 -12.02 13.98
N ASN A 67 -34.75 -10.74 14.34
CA ASN A 67 -33.91 -9.69 13.76
C ASN A 67 -32.41 -9.95 13.99
N SER A 68 -32.03 -10.49 15.15
CA SER A 68 -30.65 -10.85 15.45
C SER A 68 -30.17 -12.03 14.60
N GLN A 69 -31.05 -12.99 14.31
CA GLN A 69 -30.75 -14.10 13.41
C GLN A 69 -30.50 -13.61 11.98
N ASP A 70 -31.30 -12.65 11.50
CA ASP A 70 -31.09 -12.03 10.19
C ASP A 70 -29.79 -11.23 10.14
N ALA A 71 -29.45 -10.50 11.20
CA ALA A 71 -28.17 -9.81 11.31
C ALA A 71 -26.98 -10.79 11.27
N MET A 72 -27.07 -11.94 11.95
CA MET A 72 -26.06 -12.99 11.87
C MET A 72 -25.93 -13.56 10.45
N ASN A 73 -27.05 -13.77 9.76
CA ASN A 73 -27.03 -14.26 8.39
C ASN A 73 -26.36 -13.25 7.44
N LEU A 74 -26.65 -11.96 7.60
CA LEU A 74 -25.99 -10.87 6.86
C LEU A 74 -24.48 -10.86 7.11
N ILE A 75 -24.06 -10.95 8.38
CA ILE A 75 -22.64 -10.97 8.75
C ILE A 75 -21.94 -12.19 8.13
N LYS A 76 -22.55 -13.37 8.14
CA LYS A 76 -21.99 -14.58 7.51
C LYS A 76 -21.78 -14.40 6.00
N THR A 77 -22.72 -13.75 5.30
CA THR A 77 -22.55 -13.43 3.88
C THR A 77 -21.35 -12.49 3.67
N ALA A 78 -21.22 -11.45 4.48
CA ALA A 78 -20.08 -10.54 4.43
C ALA A 78 -18.75 -11.25 4.75
N GLU A 79 -18.72 -12.11 5.78
CA GLU A 79 -17.54 -12.86 6.19
C GLU A 79 -17.07 -13.84 5.11
N GLY A 80 -17.99 -14.54 4.45
CA GLY A 80 -17.67 -15.41 3.32
C GLY A 80 -17.00 -14.65 2.17
N ALA A 81 -17.54 -13.49 1.81
CA ALA A 81 -16.96 -12.62 0.79
C ALA A 81 -15.59 -12.06 1.21
N LEU A 82 -15.42 -11.66 2.48
CA LEU A 82 -14.14 -11.20 3.01
C LEU A 82 -13.08 -12.30 3.04
N ASN A 83 -13.48 -13.57 3.23
CA ASN A 83 -12.57 -14.70 3.14
C ASN A 83 -12.03 -14.87 1.70
N GLU A 84 -12.90 -14.76 0.69
CA GLU A 84 -12.49 -14.78 -0.71
C GLU A 84 -11.50 -13.64 -1.03
N ILE A 85 -11.81 -12.42 -0.57
CA ILE A 85 -10.88 -11.28 -0.68
C ILE A 85 -9.54 -11.58 0.00
N ASN A 86 -9.56 -12.19 1.19
CA ASN A 86 -8.35 -12.55 1.91
C ASN A 86 -7.48 -13.56 1.14
N MET A 87 -8.09 -14.55 0.49
CA MET A 87 -7.37 -15.51 -0.36
C MET A 87 -6.75 -14.82 -1.58
N LEU A 88 -7.48 -13.92 -2.24
CA LEU A 88 -6.97 -13.13 -3.36
C LEU A 88 -5.78 -12.23 -2.95
N LEU A 89 -5.87 -11.56 -1.80
CA LEU A 89 -4.78 -10.74 -1.27
C LEU A 89 -3.52 -11.55 -0.94
N ARG A 90 -3.68 -12.76 -0.40
CA ARG A 90 -2.54 -13.67 -0.19
C ARG A 90 -1.92 -14.10 -1.52
N SER A 91 -2.74 -14.37 -2.54
CA SER A 91 -2.27 -14.69 -3.88
C SER A 91 -1.46 -13.55 -4.49
N ILE A 92 -1.98 -12.31 -4.42
CA ILE A 92 -1.27 -11.10 -4.85
C ILE A 92 0.08 -10.98 -4.15
N ARG A 93 0.14 -11.22 -2.83
CA ARG A 93 1.40 -11.20 -2.08
C ARG A 93 2.40 -12.24 -2.60
N THR A 94 1.94 -13.47 -2.86
CA THR A 94 2.80 -14.54 -3.40
C THR A 94 3.34 -14.17 -4.79
N LEU A 95 2.48 -13.65 -5.67
CA LEU A 95 2.88 -13.20 -7.02
C LEU A 95 3.87 -12.04 -6.95
N ALA A 96 3.67 -11.08 -6.04
CA ALA A 96 4.59 -9.96 -5.87
C ALA A 96 5.99 -10.42 -5.40
N VAL A 97 6.05 -11.39 -4.46
CA VAL A 97 7.33 -11.98 -4.00
C VAL A 97 7.98 -12.79 -5.11
N HIS A 98 7.19 -13.53 -5.90
CA HIS A 98 7.69 -14.25 -7.06
C HIS A 98 8.31 -13.29 -8.07
N ALA A 99 7.57 -12.27 -8.51
CA ALA A 99 8.05 -11.26 -9.47
C ALA A 99 9.34 -10.54 -9.02
N ALA A 100 9.56 -10.39 -7.71
CA ALA A 100 10.78 -9.79 -7.15
C ALA A 100 12.03 -10.69 -7.25
N ASN A 101 11.91 -11.96 -7.63
CA ASN A 101 13.03 -12.88 -7.79
C ASN A 101 13.76 -12.66 -9.13
N THR A 102 14.61 -11.64 -9.20
CA THR A 102 15.36 -11.22 -10.40
C THR A 102 16.41 -12.24 -10.89
N GLY A 103 16.72 -13.27 -10.08
CA GLY A 103 17.67 -14.31 -10.46
C GLY A 103 17.06 -15.42 -11.31
N VAL A 104 15.74 -15.62 -11.23
CA VAL A 104 15.01 -16.69 -11.92
C VAL A 104 14.02 -16.12 -12.94
N ASN A 105 13.40 -14.98 -12.64
CA ASN A 105 12.34 -14.43 -13.49
C ASN A 105 12.88 -13.50 -14.58
N ASP A 106 12.40 -13.74 -15.80
CA ASP A 106 12.60 -12.85 -16.94
C ASP A 106 11.48 -11.80 -17.04
N SER A 107 11.62 -10.89 -18.01
CA SER A 107 10.63 -9.82 -18.24
C SER A 107 9.25 -10.32 -18.69
N GLY A 108 9.15 -11.55 -19.21
CA GLY A 108 7.89 -12.18 -19.61
C GLY A 108 7.14 -12.71 -18.40
N ALA A 109 7.84 -13.43 -17.52
CA ALA A 109 7.32 -13.95 -16.26
C ALA A 109 6.80 -12.83 -15.35
N VAL A 110 7.59 -11.76 -15.16
CA VAL A 110 7.16 -10.59 -14.36
C VAL A 110 5.89 -9.94 -14.92
N ARG A 111 5.73 -9.90 -16.25
CA ARG A 111 4.54 -9.34 -16.90
C ARG A 111 3.32 -10.24 -16.75
N ALA A 112 3.52 -11.56 -16.77
CA ALA A 112 2.46 -12.53 -16.52
C ALA A 112 1.96 -12.45 -15.07
N ASP A 113 2.88 -12.35 -14.10
CA ASP A 113 2.55 -12.14 -12.69
C ASP A 113 1.74 -10.85 -12.49
N GLN A 114 2.14 -9.75 -13.15
CA GLN A 114 1.40 -8.49 -13.09
C GLN A 114 -0.04 -8.64 -13.62
N SER A 115 -0.23 -9.34 -14.75
CA SER A 115 -1.56 -9.59 -15.31
C SER A 115 -2.46 -10.40 -14.35
N GLN A 116 -1.89 -11.36 -13.62
CA GLN A 116 -2.61 -12.11 -12.60
C GLN A 116 -2.96 -11.24 -11.38
N ILE A 117 -2.06 -10.36 -10.95
CA ILE A 117 -2.32 -9.39 -9.90
C ILE A 117 -3.48 -8.46 -10.30
N ASP A 118 -3.46 -7.91 -11.51
CA ASP A 118 -4.52 -7.02 -12.01
C ASP A 118 -5.88 -7.73 -12.06
N SER A 119 -5.89 -9.00 -12.48
CA SER A 119 -7.10 -9.84 -12.49
C SER A 119 -7.62 -10.15 -11.08
N ALA A 120 -6.73 -10.36 -10.12
CA ALA A 120 -7.08 -10.57 -8.72
C ALA A 120 -7.66 -9.30 -8.09
N ILE A 121 -7.09 -8.12 -8.38
CA ILE A 121 -7.61 -6.82 -7.94
C ILE A 121 -9.01 -6.59 -8.52
N ALA A 122 -9.21 -6.80 -9.82
CA ALA A 122 -10.53 -6.66 -10.45
C ALA A 122 -11.57 -7.62 -9.84
N SER A 123 -11.13 -8.82 -9.43
CA SER A 123 -12.00 -9.77 -8.72
C SER A 123 -12.35 -9.31 -7.31
N ILE A 124 -11.40 -8.71 -6.58
CA ILE A 124 -11.65 -8.08 -5.27
C ILE A 124 -12.69 -6.96 -5.42
N ASP A 125 -12.52 -6.06 -6.39
CA ASP A 125 -13.47 -4.96 -6.64
C ASP A 125 -14.86 -5.48 -6.98
N ARG A 126 -14.95 -6.54 -7.79
CA ARG A 126 -16.22 -7.19 -8.11
C ARG A 126 -16.87 -7.79 -6.87
N ILE A 127 -16.11 -8.50 -6.03
CA ILE A 127 -16.64 -9.08 -4.78
C ILE A 127 -17.13 -7.96 -3.86
N ALA A 128 -16.35 -6.88 -3.70
CA ALA A 128 -16.72 -5.76 -2.84
C ALA A 128 -18.03 -5.09 -3.32
N THR A 129 -18.18 -4.84 -4.61
CA THR A 129 -19.34 -4.15 -5.20
C THR A 129 -20.58 -5.04 -5.34
N GLN A 130 -20.42 -6.34 -5.59
CA GLN A 130 -21.55 -7.26 -5.83
C GLN A 130 -22.00 -8.04 -4.59
N THR A 131 -21.24 -8.03 -3.49
CA THR A 131 -21.68 -8.71 -2.25
C THR A 131 -22.85 -7.96 -1.62
N GLN A 132 -24.02 -8.61 -1.61
CA GLN A 132 -25.26 -8.05 -1.09
C GLN A 132 -26.04 -9.06 -0.24
N PHE A 133 -26.80 -8.55 0.74
CA PHE A 133 -27.83 -9.30 1.45
C PHE A 133 -29.19 -8.66 1.17
N GLY A 134 -30.07 -9.39 0.50
CA GLY A 134 -31.28 -8.80 -0.09
C GLY A 134 -30.89 -7.74 -1.12
N THR A 135 -31.31 -6.49 -0.87
CA THR A 135 -30.99 -5.32 -1.72
C THR A 135 -29.84 -4.47 -1.19
N LYS A 136 -29.24 -4.83 -0.03
CA LYS A 136 -28.21 -4.02 0.61
C LYS A 136 -26.81 -4.50 0.24
N HIS A 137 -26.02 -3.65 -0.40
CA HIS A 137 -24.58 -3.90 -0.62
C HIS A 137 -23.82 -3.85 0.70
N LEU A 138 -22.88 -4.76 0.92
CA LEU A 138 -22.25 -4.96 2.23
C LEU A 138 -20.81 -4.43 2.31
N LEU A 139 -20.05 -4.50 1.22
CA LEU A 139 -18.59 -4.32 1.22
C LEU A 139 -18.09 -3.16 0.34
N ASP A 140 -19.00 -2.43 -0.30
CA ASP A 140 -18.69 -1.29 -1.19
C ASP A 140 -18.54 0.05 -0.45
N GLY A 141 -18.64 0.03 0.89
CA GLY A 141 -18.60 1.22 1.74
C GLY A 141 -19.95 1.91 1.95
N THR A 142 -20.99 1.58 1.17
CA THR A 142 -22.34 2.17 1.32
C THR A 142 -23.10 1.61 2.52
N SER A 143 -22.72 0.41 2.97
CA SER A 143 -23.30 -0.23 4.16
C SER A 143 -22.92 0.42 5.50
N GLY A 144 -21.97 1.35 5.50
CA GLY A 144 -21.61 2.15 6.67
C GLY A 144 -22.76 3.04 7.15
N ILE A 145 -22.74 3.41 8.43
CA ILE A 145 -23.69 4.37 8.99
C ILE A 145 -23.38 5.75 8.37
N THR A 146 -24.07 6.10 7.29
CA THR A 146 -24.08 7.47 6.77
C THR A 146 -25.16 8.23 7.51
N SER A 147 -24.77 8.87 8.63
CA SER A 147 -25.65 9.83 9.29
C SER A 147 -25.69 11.09 8.43
N SER A 148 -26.71 11.20 7.60
CA SER A 148 -27.03 12.45 6.90
C SER A 148 -27.80 13.32 7.88
N VAL A 149 -27.39 14.58 8.05
CA VAL A 149 -28.14 15.54 8.86
C VAL A 149 -29.44 15.86 8.13
N ILE A 150 -30.53 15.22 8.56
CA ILE A 150 -31.88 15.37 7.97
C ILE A 150 -32.58 16.65 8.43
N ASP A 151 -32.12 17.24 9.54
CA ASP A 151 -32.61 18.52 10.07
C ASP A 151 -31.44 19.34 10.63
N THR A 152 -30.94 20.27 9.82
CA THR A 152 -29.85 21.18 10.19
C THR A 152 -30.19 22.09 11.37
N LYS A 153 -31.48 22.25 11.73
CA LYS A 153 -31.91 23.05 12.88
C LYS A 153 -31.68 22.36 14.22
N ARG A 154 -31.44 21.04 14.23
CA ARG A 154 -31.13 20.26 15.44
C ARG A 154 -29.63 20.15 15.71
N LEU A 155 -28.79 20.65 14.81
CA LEU A 155 -27.36 20.84 15.05
C LEU A 155 -27.14 22.20 15.73
N ALA A 156 -26.72 22.21 16.99
CA ALA A 156 -26.37 23.44 17.71
C ALA A 156 -25.08 24.12 17.18
N GLY A 157 -24.44 23.53 16.17
CA GLY A 157 -23.31 24.09 15.45
C GLY A 157 -22.29 23.01 15.08
N ILE A 158 -22.00 22.87 13.79
CA ILE A 158 -20.74 22.33 13.29
C ILE A 158 -20.09 23.48 12.53
N TYR A 159 -18.97 23.99 13.04
CA TYR A 159 -18.14 24.98 12.36
C TYR A 159 -17.06 24.24 11.59
N ILE A 160 -17.25 24.04 10.29
CA ILE A 160 -16.17 23.65 9.38
C ILE A 160 -16.01 24.82 8.41
N GLY A 161 -15.36 25.87 8.89
CA GLY A 161 -14.93 26.99 8.07
C GLY A 161 -13.42 26.88 7.84
N GLY A 162 -13.01 26.86 6.58
CA GLY A 162 -11.64 27.09 6.14
C GLY A 162 -11.68 27.98 4.92
N THR A 163 -10.88 29.04 4.89
CA THR A 163 -10.81 29.93 3.73
C THR A 163 -10.08 29.23 2.59
N PHE A 164 -10.70 29.15 1.42
CA PHE A 164 -10.01 28.82 0.18
C PHE A 164 -9.96 30.10 -0.65
N ASP A 165 -8.76 30.60 -0.93
CA ASP A 165 -8.52 31.86 -1.65
C ASP A 165 -9.35 33.06 -1.13
N ALA A 166 -9.28 33.30 0.19
CA ALA A 166 -9.97 34.39 0.89
C ALA A 166 -11.52 34.38 0.84
N ALA A 167 -12.15 33.38 0.20
CA ALA A 167 -13.60 33.21 0.23
C ALA A 167 -14.04 32.29 1.39
N GLN A 168 -15.12 32.67 2.09
CA GLN A 168 -15.75 31.79 3.08
C GLN A 168 -16.53 30.67 2.37
N THR A 169 -16.26 29.42 2.75
CA THR A 169 -17.01 28.25 2.26
C THR A 169 -18.44 28.28 2.81
N ALA A 170 -19.43 28.45 1.94
CA ALA A 170 -20.85 28.37 2.31
C ALA A 170 -21.33 26.90 2.36
N THR A 171 -22.27 26.60 3.25
CA THR A 171 -22.87 25.26 3.47
C THR A 171 -24.00 24.96 2.48
N SER A 172 -23.77 25.15 1.18
CA SER A 172 -24.73 24.87 0.11
C SER A 172 -24.10 23.95 -0.94
N ASP A 173 -24.92 23.21 -1.70
CA ASP A 173 -24.46 22.41 -2.82
C ASP A 173 -23.65 23.28 -3.79
N VAL A 174 -22.34 23.08 -3.82
CA VAL A 174 -21.47 23.69 -4.81
C VAL A 174 -21.71 22.96 -6.12
N THR A 175 -22.50 23.58 -7.00
CA THR A 175 -22.63 23.10 -8.37
C THR A 175 -21.31 23.39 -9.09
N ILE A 176 -20.44 22.39 -9.17
CA ILE A 176 -19.26 22.45 -10.05
C ILE A 176 -19.77 22.25 -11.48
N THR A 177 -20.04 23.34 -12.17
CA THR A 177 -20.31 23.31 -13.60
C THR A 177 -19.00 23.04 -14.35
N VAL A 178 -18.69 21.76 -14.59
CA VAL A 178 -17.67 21.38 -15.57
C VAL A 178 -18.25 21.64 -16.95
N SER A 179 -18.08 22.87 -17.45
CA SER A 179 -18.32 23.14 -18.87
C SER A 179 -17.23 22.45 -19.67
N ALA A 180 -17.52 21.23 -20.14
CA ALA A 180 -16.69 20.53 -21.12
C ALA A 180 -16.86 21.21 -22.49
N ASN A 181 -16.32 22.42 -22.64
CA ASN A 181 -16.35 23.18 -23.89
C ASN A 181 -15.40 22.64 -24.97
N HIS A 182 -14.74 21.51 -24.73
CA HIS A 182 -13.83 20.91 -25.69
C HIS A 182 -13.98 19.38 -25.72
N THR A 183 -14.16 18.84 -26.92
CA THR A 183 -14.05 17.42 -27.22
C THR A 183 -12.69 16.88 -26.80
N ALA A 184 -12.65 15.64 -26.30
CA ALA A 184 -11.46 15.00 -25.76
C ALA A 184 -10.31 15.05 -26.77
N THR A 185 -9.33 15.92 -26.50
CA THR A 185 -8.03 15.94 -27.16
C THR A 185 -6.97 15.55 -26.15
N ARG A 186 -5.92 14.85 -26.61
CA ARG A 186 -4.83 14.38 -25.74
C ARG A 186 -4.28 15.54 -24.90
N ALA A 187 -3.86 15.23 -23.67
CA ALA A 187 -3.35 16.21 -22.71
C ALA A 187 -2.36 17.19 -23.37
N ARG A 188 -2.79 18.45 -23.45
CA ARG A 188 -1.99 19.57 -23.95
C ARG A 188 -1.41 20.30 -22.75
N PHE A 189 -0.09 20.33 -22.66
CA PHE A 189 0.63 21.18 -21.72
C PHE A 189 0.36 22.64 -22.09
N ILE A 190 -0.28 23.41 -21.21
CA ILE A 190 -0.43 24.86 -21.37
C ILE A 190 0.81 25.50 -20.74
N GLY A 191 1.86 25.65 -21.55
CA GLY A 191 2.86 26.68 -21.34
C GLY A 191 2.48 27.91 -22.17
N GLU A 192 2.84 29.11 -21.73
CA GLU A 192 2.61 30.39 -22.44
C GLU A 192 3.23 30.47 -23.85
N ARG A 193 3.89 29.40 -24.32
CA ARG A 193 4.47 29.32 -25.67
C ARG A 193 3.90 28.13 -26.42
N THR A 194 3.32 28.41 -27.57
CA THR A 194 2.92 27.39 -28.55
C THR A 194 4.20 26.85 -29.19
N PHE A 195 4.55 25.59 -28.93
CA PHE A 195 5.67 24.93 -29.60
C PHE A 195 5.25 24.48 -31.00
N ALA A 196 6.15 24.64 -31.96
CA ALA A 196 5.93 24.19 -33.32
C ALA A 196 5.84 22.64 -33.37
N GLY A 197 5.06 22.09 -34.31
CA GLY A 197 4.92 20.64 -34.46
C GLY A 197 6.26 19.96 -34.81
N VAL A 198 6.39 18.65 -34.60
CA VAL A 198 7.67 17.94 -34.72
C VAL A 198 8.31 18.05 -36.12
N ASN A 199 7.51 18.30 -37.15
CA ASN A 199 7.97 18.48 -38.54
C ASN A 199 8.08 19.96 -38.96
N ALA A 200 7.79 20.91 -38.07
CA ALA A 200 7.98 22.32 -38.34
C ALA A 200 9.47 22.65 -38.31
N VAL A 201 9.91 23.45 -39.27
CA VAL A 201 11.28 24.00 -39.31
C VAL A 201 11.49 24.95 -38.14
N MET A 202 12.67 24.91 -37.53
CA MET A 202 12.99 25.63 -36.30
C MET A 202 12.88 27.15 -36.44
N GLY A 203 13.11 27.69 -37.64
CA GLY A 203 12.81 29.08 -38.00
C GLY A 203 13.65 30.16 -37.27
N THR A 204 14.16 31.11 -38.05
CA THR A 204 14.99 32.28 -37.66
C THR A 204 16.22 31.99 -36.79
N GLY A 205 17.38 31.94 -37.46
CA GLY A 205 18.72 31.95 -36.87
C GLY A 205 19.30 30.56 -36.64
N ASN A 206 20.53 30.33 -37.11
CA ASN A 206 21.30 29.16 -36.72
C ASN A 206 21.61 29.24 -35.22
N GLY A 207 21.48 28.12 -34.52
CA GLY A 207 21.71 28.03 -33.09
C GLY A 207 22.58 26.83 -32.74
N THR A 208 23.17 26.88 -31.55
CA THR A 208 23.93 25.75 -31.00
C THR A 208 23.28 25.30 -29.70
N LEU A 209 22.93 24.03 -29.63
CA LEU A 209 22.44 23.37 -28.42
C LEU A 209 23.60 22.59 -27.80
N VAL A 210 24.04 23.00 -26.61
CA VAL A 210 25.11 22.32 -25.89
C VAL A 210 24.52 21.40 -24.83
N ILE A 211 24.77 20.09 -24.96
CA ILE A 211 24.33 19.09 -23.99
C ILE A 211 25.57 18.35 -23.49
N ASN A 212 25.80 18.42 -22.17
CA ASN A 212 26.95 17.77 -21.50
C ASN A 212 28.30 18.11 -22.16
N GLY A 213 28.52 19.38 -22.53
CA GLY A 213 29.75 19.89 -23.14
C GLY A 213 29.93 19.59 -24.62
N GLN A 214 28.99 18.89 -25.26
CA GLN A 214 29.01 18.60 -26.70
C GLN A 214 28.02 19.51 -27.43
N THR A 215 28.43 20.02 -28.60
CA THR A 215 27.66 21.02 -29.35
C THR A 215 26.89 20.37 -30.49
N VAL A 216 25.56 20.50 -30.47
CA VAL A 216 24.66 20.15 -31.58
C VAL A 216 24.34 21.43 -32.36
N LYS A 217 24.70 21.47 -33.64
CA LYS A 217 24.33 22.57 -34.54
C LYS A 217 22.87 22.38 -35.00
N VAL A 218 22.08 23.43 -34.82
CA VAL A 218 20.70 23.55 -35.28
C VAL A 218 20.66 24.60 -36.38
N ASP A 219 20.34 24.17 -37.59
CA ASP A 219 20.23 25.04 -38.76
C ASP A 219 18.79 25.52 -38.94
N VAL A 220 18.60 26.62 -39.66
CA VAL A 220 17.26 27.20 -39.90
C VAL A 220 16.30 26.26 -40.64
N SER A 221 16.84 25.29 -41.38
CA SER A 221 16.09 24.26 -42.09
C SER A 221 15.86 22.99 -41.27
N ASP A 222 16.47 22.85 -40.09
CA ASP A 222 16.21 21.70 -39.23
C ASP A 222 14.76 21.73 -38.76
N THR A 223 14.14 20.55 -38.74
CA THR A 223 12.87 20.36 -38.04
C THR A 223 13.14 19.95 -36.60
N VAL A 224 12.15 20.11 -35.73
CA VAL A 224 12.23 19.58 -34.36
C VAL A 224 12.61 18.08 -34.38
N GLN A 225 12.11 17.31 -35.35
CA GLN A 225 12.46 15.90 -35.55
C GLN A 225 13.92 15.68 -35.96
N SER A 226 14.49 16.53 -36.83
CA SER A 226 15.90 16.39 -37.21
C SER A 226 16.84 16.75 -36.05
N VAL A 227 16.47 17.72 -35.22
CA VAL A 227 17.22 18.04 -33.98
C VAL A 227 17.15 16.89 -32.98
N ILE A 228 15.98 16.27 -32.78
CA ILE A 228 15.83 15.07 -31.94
C ILE A 228 16.71 13.93 -32.46
N ASN A 229 16.75 13.70 -33.77
CA ASN A 229 17.60 12.68 -34.36
C ASN A 229 19.09 12.98 -34.16
N LYS A 230 19.52 14.24 -34.26
CA LYS A 230 20.88 14.68 -33.95
C LYS A 230 21.23 14.48 -32.46
N ILE A 231 20.28 14.74 -31.55
CA ILE A 231 20.44 14.47 -30.11
C ILE A 231 20.53 12.96 -29.84
N ASN A 232 19.72 12.15 -30.50
CA ASN A 232 19.77 10.69 -30.36
C ASN A 232 21.06 10.10 -30.95
N ALA A 233 21.53 10.63 -32.08
CA ALA A 233 22.82 10.28 -32.65
C ALA A 233 23.98 10.70 -31.73
N LEU A 234 23.90 11.87 -31.09
CA LEU A 234 24.84 12.29 -30.05
C LEU A 234 24.74 11.40 -28.80
N SER A 235 23.55 10.98 -28.39
CA SER A 235 23.34 10.06 -27.28
C SER A 235 23.94 8.68 -27.57
N ALA A 236 23.78 8.18 -28.79
CA ALA A 236 24.43 6.97 -29.26
C ALA A 236 25.96 7.13 -29.33
N ALA A 237 26.46 8.29 -29.77
CA ALA A 237 27.89 8.60 -29.76
C ALA A 237 28.47 8.77 -28.34
N MET A 238 27.68 9.30 -27.39
CA MET A 238 28.03 9.35 -25.97
C MET A 238 28.03 7.95 -25.34
N ALA A 239 27.07 7.09 -25.70
CA ALA A 239 27.07 5.68 -25.34
C ALA A 239 28.28 4.93 -25.93
N ALA A 240 28.76 5.35 -27.11
CA ALA A 240 29.96 4.83 -27.75
C ALA A 240 31.29 5.44 -27.23
N GLY A 241 31.29 6.40 -26.29
CA GLY A 241 32.52 7.14 -25.98
C GLY A 241 32.67 7.89 -24.66
N LYS A 242 31.65 8.08 -23.81
CA LYS A 242 31.79 8.73 -22.48
C LYS A 242 32.10 7.78 -21.33
N GLY A 243 31.80 6.48 -21.44
CA GLY A 243 32.25 5.47 -20.46
C GLY A 243 33.78 5.32 -20.43
N ARG A 244 34.45 5.56 -21.56
CA ARG A 244 35.91 5.43 -21.71
C ARG A 244 36.68 6.47 -20.90
N GLU A 245 36.21 7.72 -20.85
CA GLU A 245 36.87 8.80 -20.11
C GLU A 245 36.70 8.64 -18.61
N GLU A 246 35.50 8.28 -18.14
CA GLU A 246 35.23 8.07 -16.72
C GLU A 246 35.91 6.81 -16.17
N LEU A 247 35.94 5.71 -16.94
CA LEU A 247 36.75 4.53 -16.60
C LEU A 247 38.25 4.84 -16.57
N GLY A 248 38.75 5.67 -17.49
CA GLY A 248 40.12 6.17 -17.45
C GLY A 248 40.40 6.95 -16.16
N ARG A 249 39.50 7.85 -15.75
CA ARG A 249 39.63 8.61 -14.48
C ARG A 249 39.59 7.70 -13.24
N MET A 250 38.73 6.68 -13.24
CA MET A 250 38.67 5.70 -12.15
C MET A 250 39.94 4.85 -12.05
N LEU A 251 40.48 4.39 -13.19
CA LEU A 251 41.75 3.69 -13.22
C LEU A 251 42.89 4.59 -12.74
N ASP A 252 42.92 5.86 -13.16
CA ASP A 252 43.93 6.83 -12.72
C ASP A 252 43.88 7.07 -11.20
N TYR A 253 42.68 7.13 -10.64
CA TYR A 253 42.46 7.23 -9.20
C TYR A 253 42.95 5.98 -8.46
N LEU A 254 42.55 4.78 -8.92
CA LEU A 254 42.97 3.51 -8.32
C LEU A 254 44.49 3.33 -8.36
N GLY A 255 45.12 3.70 -9.49
CA GLY A 255 46.57 3.65 -9.63
C GLY A 255 47.30 4.58 -8.65
N LYS A 256 46.81 5.81 -8.48
CA LYS A 256 47.38 6.75 -7.49
C LYS A 256 47.19 6.25 -6.05
N TYR A 257 45.99 5.78 -5.72
CA TYR A 257 45.68 5.27 -4.39
C TYR A 257 46.55 4.06 -4.03
N ALA A 258 46.71 3.10 -4.94
CA ALA A 258 47.54 1.91 -4.72
C ALA A 258 49.00 2.29 -4.48
N ILE A 259 49.58 3.17 -5.29
CA ILE A 259 50.98 3.61 -5.12
C ILE A 259 51.18 4.33 -3.78
N GLU A 260 50.26 5.20 -3.39
CA GLU A 260 50.34 5.90 -2.10
C GLU A 260 50.22 4.93 -0.92
N HIS A 261 49.30 3.97 -1.02
CA HIS A 261 49.12 2.93 0.00
C HIS A 261 50.38 2.06 0.15
N PHE A 262 50.90 1.52 -0.95
CA PHE A 262 52.11 0.69 -0.96
C PHE A 262 53.33 1.43 -0.40
N THR A 263 53.49 2.71 -0.75
CA THR A 263 54.61 3.52 -0.24
C THR A 263 54.55 3.65 1.28
N LYS A 264 53.35 3.88 1.83
CA LYS A 264 53.15 3.97 3.29
C LYS A 264 53.38 2.60 3.96
N GLU A 265 52.90 1.53 3.34
CA GLU A 265 53.06 0.18 3.87
C GLU A 265 54.52 -0.28 3.85
N GLU A 266 55.26 -0.07 2.75
CA GLU A 266 56.69 -0.40 2.64
C GLU A 266 57.52 0.37 3.67
N ALA A 267 57.21 1.66 3.87
CA ALA A 267 57.85 2.47 4.91
C ALA A 267 57.56 1.91 6.32
N ALA A 268 56.31 1.48 6.58
CA ALA A 268 55.94 0.86 7.84
C ALA A 268 56.65 -0.49 8.04
N MET A 269 56.64 -1.38 7.03
CA MET A 269 57.32 -2.68 7.08
C MET A 269 58.82 -2.54 7.33
N THR A 270 59.45 -1.55 6.70
CA THR A 270 60.88 -1.26 6.89
C THR A 270 61.15 -0.74 8.30
N ARG A 271 60.32 0.19 8.79
CA ARG A 271 60.44 0.77 10.14
C ARG A 271 60.32 -0.30 11.23
N TYR A 272 59.39 -1.24 11.09
CA TYR A 272 59.15 -2.32 12.05
C TYR A 272 59.97 -3.58 11.77
N ARG A 273 60.90 -3.54 10.81
CA ARG A 273 61.81 -4.63 10.42
C ARG A 273 61.07 -5.95 10.14
N CYS A 274 59.96 -5.87 9.41
CA CYS A 274 59.17 -7.04 9.05
C CYS A 274 59.98 -7.97 8.10
N PRO A 275 60.09 -9.29 8.39
CA PRO A 275 60.84 -10.22 7.53
C PRO A 275 60.31 -10.30 6.09
N ALA A 276 59.01 -10.07 5.90
CA ALA A 276 58.37 -10.09 4.59
C ALA A 276 58.56 -8.79 3.78
N ALA A 277 59.26 -7.77 4.29
CA ALA A 277 59.35 -6.45 3.68
C ALA A 277 59.87 -6.47 2.23
N GLU A 278 60.92 -7.26 1.96
CA GLU A 278 61.51 -7.34 0.62
C GLU A 278 60.59 -8.06 -0.37
N ALA A 279 59.97 -9.17 0.05
CA ALA A 279 58.99 -9.88 -0.76
C ALA A 279 57.74 -9.03 -1.05
N ASN A 280 57.29 -8.23 -0.07
CA ASN A 280 56.16 -7.31 -0.22
C ASN A 280 56.46 -6.21 -1.24
N LYS A 281 57.64 -5.59 -1.12
CA LYS A 281 58.11 -4.58 -2.07
C LYS A 281 58.20 -5.11 -3.49
N GLN A 282 58.69 -6.35 -3.68
CA GLN A 282 58.71 -6.98 -5.00
C GLN A 282 57.29 -7.24 -5.54
N ALA A 283 56.36 -7.68 -4.71
CA ALA A 283 54.96 -7.87 -5.11
C ALA A 283 54.28 -6.55 -5.52
N HIS A 284 54.52 -5.46 -4.79
CA HIS A 284 54.04 -4.12 -5.14
C HIS A 284 54.60 -3.64 -6.47
N GLN A 285 55.90 -3.81 -6.70
CA GLN A 285 56.54 -3.42 -7.96
C GLN A 285 55.97 -4.20 -9.15
N GLN A 286 55.74 -5.51 -8.99
CA GLN A 286 55.11 -6.34 -10.02
C GLN A 286 53.67 -5.88 -10.31
N PHE A 287 52.90 -5.56 -9.28
CA PHE A 287 51.54 -5.04 -9.45
C PHE A 287 51.51 -3.71 -10.19
N VAL A 288 52.38 -2.76 -9.81
CA VAL A 288 52.45 -1.44 -10.47
C VAL A 288 52.86 -1.59 -11.93
N ALA A 289 53.81 -2.48 -12.25
CA ALA A 289 54.18 -2.77 -13.63
C ALA A 289 53.00 -3.36 -14.42
N ARG A 290 52.30 -4.35 -13.86
CA ARG A 290 51.14 -4.98 -14.47
C ARG A 290 49.98 -4.00 -14.70
N PHE A 291 49.70 -3.14 -13.72
CA PHE A 291 48.68 -2.11 -13.82
C PHE A 291 48.99 -1.11 -14.95
N LYS A 292 50.25 -0.69 -15.10
CA LYS A 292 50.67 0.18 -16.21
C LYS A 292 50.48 -0.50 -17.57
N GLU A 293 50.80 -1.78 -17.69
CA GLU A 293 50.57 -2.56 -18.91
C GLU A 293 49.08 -2.64 -19.27
N LEU A 294 48.22 -2.99 -18.30
CA LEU A 294 46.77 -3.08 -18.49
C LEU A 294 46.18 -1.73 -18.91
N ARG A 295 46.64 -0.64 -18.28
CA ARG A 295 46.25 0.73 -18.64
C ARG A 295 46.71 1.12 -20.05
N ALA A 296 47.91 0.74 -20.44
CA ALA A 296 48.41 0.96 -21.79
C ALA A 296 47.58 0.20 -22.83
N LYS A 297 47.24 -1.07 -22.55
CA LYS A 297 46.36 -1.89 -23.40
C LYS A 297 44.95 -1.31 -23.52
N PHE A 298 44.37 -0.86 -22.41
CA PHE A 298 43.08 -0.15 -22.38
C PHE A 298 43.08 1.10 -23.27
N SER A 299 44.21 1.82 -23.29
CA SER A 299 44.38 3.03 -24.10
C SER A 299 44.63 2.73 -25.59
N ALA A 300 45.31 1.62 -25.91
CA ALA A 300 45.74 1.28 -27.27
C ALA A 300 44.71 0.48 -28.10
N GLN A 301 43.97 -0.45 -27.50
CA GLN A 301 43.07 -1.37 -28.22
C GLN A 301 41.62 -0.87 -28.33
N GLY A 302 41.36 0.37 -27.91
CA GLY A 302 40.03 0.97 -27.90
C GLY A 302 39.14 0.37 -26.81
N ALA A 303 39.17 0.95 -25.60
CA ALA A 303 38.45 0.50 -24.41
C ALA A 303 37.07 -0.12 -24.68
N GLN A 304 36.99 -1.44 -24.55
CA GLN A 304 35.75 -2.22 -24.55
C GLN A 304 35.32 -2.47 -23.10
N ALA A 305 34.01 -2.52 -22.84
CA ALA A 305 33.48 -2.69 -21.48
C ALA A 305 33.91 -4.01 -20.81
N SER A 306 34.11 -5.08 -21.59
CA SER A 306 34.65 -6.37 -21.11
C SER A 306 36.04 -6.23 -20.50
N MET A 307 36.92 -5.48 -21.17
CA MET A 307 38.29 -5.25 -20.71
C MET A 307 38.34 -4.47 -19.38
N ALA A 308 37.37 -3.58 -19.14
CA ALA A 308 37.27 -2.86 -17.87
C ALA A 308 36.81 -3.77 -16.72
N ILE A 309 35.89 -4.71 -16.99
CA ILE A 309 35.46 -5.73 -16.03
C ILE A 309 36.63 -6.68 -15.69
N ASP A 310 37.42 -7.07 -16.69
CA ASP A 310 38.60 -7.92 -16.49
C ASP A 310 39.66 -7.21 -15.64
N ILE A 311 39.95 -5.93 -15.94
CA ILE A 311 40.87 -5.11 -15.14
C ILE A 311 40.35 -4.95 -13.70
N TYR A 312 39.06 -4.67 -13.52
CA TYR A 312 38.47 -4.56 -12.18
C TYR A 312 38.60 -5.86 -11.39
N ASN A 313 38.31 -7.01 -12.01
CA ASN A 313 38.42 -8.31 -11.37
C ASN A 313 39.88 -8.67 -11.06
N GLU A 314 40.83 -8.37 -11.95
CA GLU A 314 42.26 -8.61 -11.73
C GLU A 314 42.80 -7.76 -10.57
N LEU A 315 42.45 -6.47 -10.53
CA LEU A 315 42.88 -5.54 -9.46
C LEU A 315 42.23 -5.84 -8.12
N SER A 316 40.91 -6.10 -8.10
CA SER A 316 40.18 -6.42 -6.87
C SER A 316 40.66 -7.74 -6.27
N ASN A 317 40.85 -8.78 -7.10
CA ASN A 317 41.35 -10.07 -6.62
C ASN A 317 42.79 -9.99 -6.11
N TRP A 318 43.65 -9.22 -6.77
CA TRP A 318 45.01 -9.02 -6.29
C TRP A 318 45.01 -8.27 -4.96
N LEU A 319 44.27 -7.16 -4.85
CA LEU A 319 44.21 -6.34 -3.64
C LEU A 319 43.66 -7.14 -2.45
N ILE A 320 42.60 -7.94 -2.66
CA ILE A 320 42.03 -8.80 -1.62
C ILE A 320 43.03 -9.87 -1.17
N LYS A 321 43.74 -10.52 -2.10
CA LYS A 321 44.74 -11.55 -1.76
C LYS A 321 45.95 -10.95 -1.05
N HIS A 322 46.36 -9.75 -1.46
CA HIS A 322 47.48 -9.03 -0.88
C HIS A 322 47.18 -8.57 0.55
N ILE A 323 46.08 -7.82 0.74
CA ILE A 323 45.63 -7.33 2.05
C ILE A 323 45.41 -8.49 3.03
N ARG A 324 44.75 -9.58 2.59
CA ARG A 324 44.46 -10.72 3.47
C ARG A 324 45.66 -11.63 3.72
N GLY A 325 46.71 -11.52 2.91
CA GLY A 325 47.88 -12.39 2.96
C GLY A 325 49.07 -11.73 3.65
N ILE A 326 49.63 -10.71 3.01
CA ILE A 326 50.93 -10.13 3.35
C ILE A 326 50.75 -9.00 4.37
N ASP A 327 49.76 -8.12 4.21
CA ASP A 327 49.53 -6.98 5.11
C ASP A 327 49.10 -7.44 6.52
N VAL A 328 48.39 -8.58 6.61
CA VAL A 328 48.09 -9.23 7.91
C VAL A 328 49.38 -9.64 8.66
N GLN A 329 50.47 -9.93 7.95
CA GLN A 329 51.75 -10.23 8.59
C GLN A 329 52.39 -8.98 9.20
N LEU A 330 52.26 -7.81 8.55
CA LEU A 330 52.67 -6.53 9.14
C LEU A 330 51.90 -6.26 10.43
N ALA A 331 50.58 -6.45 10.43
CA ALA A 331 49.75 -6.26 11.62
C ALA A 331 50.21 -7.13 12.81
N LYS A 332 50.63 -8.38 12.56
CA LYS A 332 51.19 -9.28 13.58
C LYS A 332 52.52 -8.79 14.13
N VAL A 333 53.42 -8.28 13.29
CA VAL A 333 54.74 -7.78 13.71
C VAL A 333 54.64 -6.46 14.47
N VAL A 334 53.77 -5.53 14.02
CA VAL A 334 53.49 -4.28 14.73
C VAL A 334 52.87 -4.56 16.10
N GLY A 335 51.87 -5.46 16.17
CA GLY A 335 51.24 -5.86 17.42
C GLY A 335 52.22 -6.49 18.43
N ALA A 336 53.17 -7.31 17.95
CA ALA A 336 54.19 -7.91 18.81
C ALA A 336 55.21 -6.88 19.36
N GLN A 337 55.59 -5.86 18.58
CA GLN A 337 56.54 -4.82 19.03
C GLN A 337 55.89 -3.77 19.94
N THR A 338 54.59 -3.51 19.82
CA THR A 338 53.87 -2.62 20.75
C THR A 338 53.67 -3.21 22.14
N VAL A 339 53.64 -4.54 22.27
CA VAL A 339 53.51 -5.25 23.56
C VAL A 339 54.88 -5.45 24.24
N GLY A 340 55.97 -5.52 23.47
CA GLY A 340 57.34 -5.65 23.99
C GLY A 340 57.98 -4.34 24.49
N ALA A 341 57.35 -3.18 24.27
CA ALA A 341 57.84 -1.87 24.73
C ALA A 341 57.23 -1.41 26.08
N SER A 342 56.36 -2.24 26.67
CA SER A 342 55.69 -1.99 27.95
C SER A 342 56.13 -2.95 29.06
N HIS A 343 57.42 -3.28 29.12
CA HIS A 343 58.05 -3.96 30.25
C HIS A 343 59.30 -3.23 30.72
#